data_AF-A0A2U0RYB8-F1
#
_entry.id   AF-A0A2U0RYB8-F1
#
_cell.length_a   1.000
_cell.length_b   1.000
_cell.length_c   1.000
_cell.angle_alpha   90.00
_cell.angle_beta   90.00
_cell.angle_gamma   90.00
#
_symmetry.space_group_name_H-M   'P 1'
#
loop_
_entity.id
_entity.type
_entity.pdbx_description
1 polymer ?
#
loop_
_entity_poly.entity_id
_entity_poly.type
_entity_poly.pdbx_seq_one_letter_code
_entity_poly.pdbx_strand_id
1 'polypeptide(L)'
;MSEQEQKKQKKKKKKKQRVVLETQKVESELSELVEVLEDLEKEKKYVDVQICPHCKSAKVRKVKSMEDVMGHMGLTQPKYECKKCGWRGKLVIKATNKPTTVKDVVIMAEANEAESEQ
;
A
#
# COMPACT_ATOMS: atom_id res chain seq x y z
N MET A 1 -7.43 16.54 40.84
CA MET A 1 -7.37 16.02 39.45
C MET A 1 -7.98 17.06 38.52
N SER A 2 -7.15 17.81 37.81
CA SER A 2 -7.54 19.04 37.14
C SER A 2 -8.33 18.78 35.84
N GLU A 3 -9.33 19.61 35.53
CA GLU A 3 -10.17 19.54 34.32
C GLU A 3 -9.37 19.44 33.00
N GLN A 4 -8.13 19.95 33.00
CA GLN A 4 -7.22 19.89 31.87
C GLN A 4 -6.66 18.48 31.58
N GLU A 5 -6.47 17.63 32.60
CA GLU A 5 -6.01 16.25 32.41
C GLU A 5 -7.12 15.37 31.83
N GLN A 6 -8.36 15.55 32.28
CA GLN A 6 -9.52 14.83 31.76
C GLN A 6 -9.79 15.15 30.28
N LYS A 7 -9.64 16.42 29.86
CA LYS A 7 -9.74 16.85 28.44
C LYS A 7 -8.64 16.25 27.57
N LYS A 8 -7.39 16.16 28.05
CA LYS A 8 -6.26 15.52 27.34
C LYS A 8 -6.47 14.01 27.18
N GLN A 9 -6.94 13.31 28.21
CA GLN A 9 -7.21 11.88 28.14
C GLN A 9 -8.36 11.53 27.18
N LYS A 10 -9.46 12.30 27.19
CA LYS A 10 -10.58 12.13 26.24
C LYS A 10 -10.15 12.33 24.78
N LYS A 11 -9.32 13.34 24.49
CA LYS A 11 -8.75 13.55 23.14
C LYS A 11 -7.85 12.39 22.69
N LYS A 12 -7.00 11.86 23.58
CA LYS A 12 -6.15 10.70 23.27
C LYS A 12 -6.98 9.44 22.96
N LYS A 13 -8.03 9.15 23.74
CA LYS A 13 -8.94 8.01 23.48
C LYS A 13 -9.67 8.14 22.13
N LYS A 14 -10.22 9.31 21.80
CA LYS A 14 -10.84 9.57 20.48
C LYS A 14 -9.85 9.39 19.32
N LYS A 15 -8.60 9.85 19.48
CA LYS A 15 -7.56 9.71 18.45
C LYS A 15 -7.19 8.24 18.22
N LYS A 16 -7.06 7.44 19.30
CA LYS A 16 -6.83 5.98 19.20
C LYS A 16 -7.99 5.26 18.52
N GLN A 17 -9.24 5.55 18.89
CA GLN A 17 -10.43 4.96 18.26
C GLN A 17 -10.48 5.27 16.75
N ARG A 18 -10.17 6.51 16.36
CA ARG A 18 -10.11 6.89 14.94
C ARG A 18 -9.06 6.11 14.16
N VAL A 19 -7.86 5.92 14.71
CA VAL A 19 -6.81 5.13 14.08
C VAL A 19 -7.24 3.68 13.89
N VAL A 20 -7.86 3.05 14.90
CA VAL A 20 -8.38 1.68 14.79
C VAL A 20 -9.44 1.58 13.69
N LEU A 21 -10.34 2.56 13.59
CA LEU A 21 -11.39 2.58 12.58
C LEU A 21 -10.84 2.81 11.16
N GLU A 22 -9.80 3.64 11.03
CA GLU A 22 -9.07 3.84 9.76
C GLU A 22 -8.31 2.57 9.35
N THR A 23 -7.74 1.82 10.29
CA THR A 23 -7.08 0.53 10.03
C THR A 23 -8.08 -0.53 9.58
N GLN A 24 -9.19 -0.71 10.30
CA GLN A 24 -10.25 -1.68 9.92
C GLN A 24 -10.81 -1.39 8.53
N LYS A 25 -10.99 -0.12 8.19
CA LYS A 25 -11.46 0.28 6.86
C LYS A 25 -10.44 -0.01 5.75
N VAL A 26 -9.14 0.05 6.06
CA VAL A 26 -8.09 -0.31 5.10
C VAL A 26 -8.03 -1.83 4.91
N GLU A 27 -8.22 -2.61 5.98
CA GLU A 27 -8.25 -4.07 5.91
C GLU A 27 -9.43 -4.55 5.05
N SER A 28 -10.64 -4.00 5.25
CA SER A 28 -11.79 -4.34 4.42
C SER A 28 -11.61 -3.95 2.95
N GLU A 29 -11.05 -2.75 2.68
CA GLU A 29 -10.74 -2.29 1.32
C GLU A 29 -9.74 -3.24 0.61
N LEU A 30 -8.83 -3.89 1.34
CA LEU A 30 -7.88 -4.85 0.78
C LEU A 30 -8.48 -6.23 0.56
N SER A 31 -9.32 -6.70 1.48
CA SER A 31 -10.02 -7.99 1.33
C SER A 31 -10.91 -7.99 0.08
N GLU A 32 -11.68 -6.92 -0.13
CA GLU A 32 -12.50 -6.74 -1.34
C GLU A 32 -11.65 -6.77 -2.62
N LEU A 33 -10.44 -6.19 -2.59
CA LEU A 33 -9.52 -6.21 -3.73
C LEU A 33 -8.99 -7.62 -4.01
N VAL A 34 -8.74 -8.43 -2.98
CA VAL A 34 -8.29 -9.82 -3.15
C VAL A 34 -9.38 -10.65 -3.79
N GLU A 35 -10.61 -10.56 -3.30
CA GLU A 35 -11.77 -11.27 -3.86
C GLU A 35 -11.96 -10.95 -5.36
N VAL A 36 -11.90 -9.66 -5.71
CA VAL A 36 -12.00 -9.23 -7.12
C VAL A 36 -10.85 -9.78 -7.98
N LEU A 37 -9.62 -9.82 -7.43
CA LEU A 37 -8.46 -10.34 -8.14
C LEU A 37 -8.58 -11.86 -8.39
N GLU A 38 -9.11 -12.62 -7.43
CA GLU A 38 -9.38 -14.06 -7.57
C GLU A 38 -10.46 -14.33 -8.64
N ASP A 39 -11.52 -13.52 -8.67
CA ASP A 39 -12.57 -13.67 -9.68
C ASP A 39 -12.04 -13.33 -11.09
N LEU A 40 -11.22 -12.30 -11.21
CA LEU A 40 -10.53 -11.98 -12.47
C LEU A 40 -9.55 -13.09 -12.90
N GLU A 41 -8.93 -13.79 -11.95
CA GLU A 41 -8.05 -14.92 -12.24
C GLU A 41 -8.83 -16.10 -12.85
N LYS A 42 -10.01 -16.41 -12.30
CA LYS A 42 -10.93 -17.42 -12.86
C LYS A 42 -11.35 -17.06 -14.28
N GLU A 43 -11.54 -15.77 -14.56
CA GLU A 43 -11.81 -15.25 -15.90
C GLU A 43 -10.57 -15.17 -16.81
N LYS A 44 -9.38 -15.56 -16.33
CA LYS A 44 -8.07 -15.45 -17.01
C LYS A 44 -7.70 -14.02 -17.41
N LYS A 45 -8.21 -13.02 -16.67
CA LYS A 45 -7.88 -11.60 -16.84
C LYS A 45 -6.86 -11.20 -15.78
N TYR A 46 -5.66 -10.86 -16.23
CA TYR A 46 -4.56 -10.53 -15.33
C TYR A 46 -4.39 -9.03 -15.18
N VAL A 47 -4.40 -8.54 -13.94
CA VAL A 47 -4.31 -7.11 -13.62
C VAL A 47 -3.27 -6.87 -12.53
N ASP A 48 -2.46 -5.84 -12.71
CA ASP A 48 -1.51 -5.37 -11.69
C ASP A 48 -2.04 -4.08 -11.05
N VAL A 49 -2.39 -4.13 -9.78
CA VAL A 49 -2.89 -2.99 -9.00
C VAL A 49 -1.77 -2.40 -8.16
N GLN A 50 -1.60 -1.08 -8.24
CA GLN A 50 -0.58 -0.36 -7.48
C GLN A 50 -1.11 0.09 -6.12
N ILE A 51 -0.42 -0.33 -5.05
CA ILE A 51 -0.79 -0.09 -3.67
C ILE A 51 0.25 0.82 -3.01
N CYS A 52 -0.24 1.79 -2.23
CA CYS A 52 0.62 2.70 -1.46
C CYS A 52 1.32 1.93 -0.33
N PRO A 53 2.65 2.00 -0.21
CA PRO A 53 3.38 1.29 0.85
C PRO A 53 3.06 1.81 2.26
N HIS A 54 2.57 3.05 2.39
CA HIS A 54 2.39 3.70 3.69
C HIS A 54 0.98 3.54 4.27
N CYS A 55 -0.06 3.66 3.44
CA CYS A 55 -1.46 3.59 3.89
C CYS A 55 -2.24 2.43 3.27
N LYS A 56 -1.56 1.58 2.49
CA LYS A 56 -2.10 0.39 1.82
C LYS A 56 -3.33 0.66 0.93
N SER A 57 -3.53 1.89 0.48
CA SER A 57 -4.62 2.21 -0.46
C SER A 57 -4.20 1.96 -1.91
N ALA A 58 -5.13 1.50 -2.74
CA ALA A 58 -4.96 1.38 -4.20
C ALA A 58 -5.01 2.74 -4.95
N LYS A 59 -5.19 3.87 -4.24
CA LYS A 59 -5.30 5.22 -4.84
C LYS A 59 -3.93 5.83 -5.13
N VAL A 60 -3.09 5.10 -5.87
CA VAL A 60 -1.76 5.53 -6.29
C VAL A 60 -1.80 5.99 -7.75
N ARG A 61 -1.14 7.10 -8.06
CA ARG A 61 -0.97 7.61 -9.43
C ARG A 61 0.50 7.86 -9.72
N LYS A 62 0.90 7.75 -10.99
CA LYS A 62 2.19 8.28 -11.45
C LYS A 62 2.18 9.81 -11.32
N VAL A 63 3.31 10.36 -10.90
CA VAL A 63 3.54 11.81 -10.86
C VAL A 63 3.59 12.34 -12.30
N LYS A 64 3.15 13.60 -12.50
CA LYS A 64 3.10 14.21 -13.84
C LYS A 64 4.50 14.39 -14.41
N SER A 65 4.62 14.37 -15.74
CA SER A 65 5.91 14.54 -16.45
C SER A 65 6.66 15.81 -16.05
N MET A 66 5.95 16.91 -15.82
CA MET A 66 6.55 18.18 -15.36
C MET A 66 7.23 18.08 -13.98
N GLU A 67 6.72 17.24 -13.09
CA GLU A 67 7.22 17.08 -11.72
C GLU A 67 8.23 15.93 -11.59
N ASP A 68 8.21 14.99 -12.55
CA ASP A 68 9.12 13.84 -12.61
C ASP A 68 9.72 13.68 -14.01
N VAL A 69 10.38 14.74 -14.48
CA VAL A 69 10.95 14.82 -15.84
C VAL A 69 11.91 13.66 -16.11
N MET A 70 12.85 13.41 -15.19
CA MET A 70 13.81 12.31 -15.31
C MET A 70 13.15 10.93 -15.28
N GLY A 71 12.06 10.75 -14.54
CA GLY A 71 11.32 9.49 -14.51
C GLY A 71 10.55 9.21 -15.80
N HIS A 72 9.94 10.25 -16.39
CA HIS A 72 9.24 10.14 -17.67
C HIS A 72 10.18 9.99 -18.87
N MET A 73 11.41 10.50 -18.77
CA MET A 73 12.48 10.26 -19.75
C MET A 73 13.14 8.88 -19.63
N GLY A 74 12.74 8.06 -18.66
CA GLY A 74 13.31 6.72 -18.45
C GLY A 74 14.72 6.71 -17.85
N LEU A 75 15.27 7.87 -17.48
CA LEU A 75 16.58 7.99 -16.82
C LEU A 75 16.54 7.45 -15.39
N THR A 76 15.39 7.58 -14.71
CA THR A 76 15.19 7.04 -13.37
C THR A 76 13.85 6.33 -13.25
N GLN A 77 13.68 5.49 -12.22
CA GLN A 77 12.38 4.89 -11.95
C GLN A 77 11.31 5.97 -11.73
N PRO A 78 10.09 5.76 -12.25
CA PRO A 78 9.01 6.73 -12.16
C PRO A 78 8.59 6.95 -10.71
N LYS A 79 8.27 8.20 -10.39
CA LYS A 79 7.69 8.58 -9.10
C LYS A 79 6.17 8.39 -9.11
N TYR A 80 5.67 8.04 -7.94
CA TYR A 80 4.28 7.81 -7.65
C TYR A 80 3.82 8.70 -6.50
N GLU A 81 2.53 9.01 -6.50
CA GLU A 81 1.86 9.78 -5.46
C GLU A 81 0.58 9.05 -5.02
N CYS A 82 0.40 8.92 -3.72
CA CYS A 82 -0.84 8.44 -3.12
C CYS A 82 -1.80 9.60 -2.87
N LYS A 83 -3.01 9.54 -3.44
CA LYS A 83 -4.06 10.55 -3.22
C LYS A 83 -4.66 10.52 -1.81
N LYS A 84 -4.51 9.41 -1.06
CA LYS A 84 -5.10 9.23 0.28
C LYS A 84 -4.24 9.85 1.38
N CYS A 85 -2.94 9.51 1.43
CA CYS A 85 -2.03 9.97 2.48
C CYS A 85 -0.97 10.98 2.03
N GLY A 86 -0.90 11.29 0.73
CA GLY A 86 0.10 12.23 0.18
C GLY A 86 1.51 11.65 0.03
N TRP A 87 1.70 10.35 0.27
CA TRP A 87 2.99 9.68 0.07
C TRP A 87 3.48 9.89 -1.36
N ARG A 88 4.76 10.26 -1.52
CA ARG A 88 5.44 10.43 -2.81
C ARG A 88 6.76 9.65 -2.80
N GLY A 89 6.98 8.81 -3.78
CA GLY A 89 8.20 7.99 -3.85
C GLY A 89 8.27 7.12 -5.10
N LYS A 90 9.36 6.36 -5.25
CA LYS A 90 9.58 5.47 -6.39
C LYS A 90 9.13 4.03 -6.14
N LEU A 91 8.99 3.64 -4.86
CA LEU A 91 8.65 2.28 -4.44
C LEU A 91 7.15 2.06 -4.38
N VAL A 92 6.63 1.09 -5.13
CA VAL A 92 5.20 0.76 -5.14
C VAL A 92 5.01 -0.72 -4.91
N ILE A 93 4.06 -1.07 -4.05
CA ILE A 93 3.63 -2.46 -3.85
C ILE A 93 2.67 -2.80 -4.98
N LYS A 94 2.89 -3.92 -5.67
CA LYS A 94 1.97 -4.41 -6.70
C LYS A 94 1.20 -5.60 -6.15
N ALA A 95 -0.13 -5.50 -6.16
CA ALA A 95 -0.99 -6.67 -6.02
C ALA A 95 -1.33 -7.18 -7.42
N THR A 96 -1.17 -8.47 -7.65
CA THR A 96 -1.43 -9.10 -8.95
C THR A 96 -2.05 -10.47 -8.73
N ASN A 97 -2.90 -10.88 -9.66
CA ASN A 97 -3.48 -12.22 -9.76
C ASN A 97 -2.77 -13.08 -10.80
N LYS A 98 -1.57 -12.68 -11.23
CA LYS A 98 -0.74 -13.50 -12.11
C LYS A 98 -0.19 -14.68 -11.30
N PRO A 99 -0.16 -15.89 -11.88
CA PRO A 99 0.46 -17.02 -11.23
C PRO A 99 1.93 -16.72 -10.97
N THR A 100 2.38 -16.91 -9.73
CA THR A 100 3.78 -16.79 -9.36
C THR A 100 4.61 -17.84 -10.08
N THR A 101 5.69 -17.43 -10.73
CA THR A 101 6.62 -18.37 -11.35
C THR A 101 7.53 -19.00 -10.29
N VAL A 102 8.15 -20.14 -10.60
CA VAL A 102 9.11 -20.80 -9.71
C VAL A 102 10.24 -19.83 -9.30
N LYS A 103 10.66 -18.95 -10.21
CA LYS A 103 11.67 -17.93 -9.91
C LYS A 103 11.17 -16.92 -8.87
N ASP A 104 9.93 -16.46 -8.99
CA ASP A 104 9.35 -15.51 -8.03
C ASP A 104 9.27 -16.13 -6.63
N VAL A 105 8.89 -17.40 -6.54
CA VAL A 105 8.82 -18.15 -5.28
C VAL A 105 10.19 -18.27 -4.62
N VAL A 106 11.24 -18.57 -5.40
CA VAL A 106 12.62 -18.66 -4.89
C VAL A 106 13.07 -17.31 -4.34
N ILE A 107 12.86 -16.23 -5.08
CA ILE A 107 13.25 -14.87 -4.63
C ILE A 107 12.52 -14.48 -3.34
N MET A 108 11.22 -14.82 -3.23
CA MET A 108 10.44 -14.56 -2.02
C MET A 108 10.95 -15.38 -0.82
N ALA A 109 11.33 -16.64 -1.03
CA ALA A 109 11.90 -17.49 0.01
C ALA A 109 13.26 -16.95 0.50
N GLU A 110 14.16 -16.62 -0.43
CA GLU A 110 15.48 -16.03 -0.12
C GLU A 110 15.34 -14.73 0.69
N ALA A 111 14.40 -13.87 0.33
CA ALA A 111 14.14 -12.63 1.07
C ALA A 111 13.65 -12.89 2.50
N ASN A 112 12.76 -13.87 2.70
CA ASN A 112 12.26 -14.23 4.05
C ASN A 112 13.37 -14.84 4.92
N GLU A 113 14.26 -15.65 4.35
CA GLU A 113 15.39 -16.24 5.06
C GLU A 113 16.35 -15.13 5.54
N ALA A 114 16.67 -14.16 4.68
CA ALA A 114 17.53 -13.03 5.01
C ALA A 114 16.96 -12.12 6.12
N GLU A 115 15.64 -12.02 6.27
CA GLU A 115 15.00 -11.30 7.37
C GLU A 115 15.07 -12.06 8.70
N SER A 116 15.13 -13.41 8.67
CA SER A 116 15.17 -14.24 9.87
C SER A 116 16.57 -14.36 10.51
N GLU A 117 17.62 -14.01 9.77
CA GLU A 117 19.02 -14.03 10.22
C GLU A 117 19.49 -12.68 10.83
N GLN A 118 18.61 -11.66 10.90
CA GLN A 118 18.86 -10.33 11.49
C GLN A 118 18.28 -10.20 12.90
#